data_AF-A0A7S3U6Q9-F1
#
_entry.id   AF-A0A7S3U6Q9-F1
#
_cell.length_a   1.000
_cell.length_b   1.000
_cell.length_c   1.000
_cell.angle_alpha   90.00
_cell.angle_beta   90.00
_cell.angle_gamma   90.00
#
_symmetry.space_group_name_H-M   'P 1'
#
loop_
_entity.id
_entity.type
_entity.pdbx_description
1 polymer ?
#
loop_
_entity_poly.entity_id
_entity_poly.type
_entity_poly.pdbx_seq_one_letter_code
_entity_poly.pdbx_strand_id
1 'polypeptide(L)'
;YLKKLVEIHRELFQNLNRERTKRAGHVWVCCELLRAYFRLGQVSQCSFLLTAVSQSLNTHGFSPADLPKAISVTFFFYWGKHHVFTHNLRDADERLTWAFNNTPAKAKSNRRMILMYLVPCKMRLGVLPTQTLLKDYDLAIFVDIVRAIREGNARLFTEKMEEHAADFIK
;
A
#
# COMPACT_ATOMS: atom_id res chain seq x y z
N TYR A 1 4.58 1.29 24.70
CA TYR A 1 4.27 2.58 24.06
C TYR A 1 3.37 2.43 22.84
N LEU A 2 3.77 1.68 21.79
CA LEU A 2 2.98 1.55 20.55
C LEU A 2 1.56 0.99 20.73
N LYS A 3 1.36 0.01 21.63
CA LYS A 3 0.02 -0.54 21.93
C LYS A 3 -0.94 0.51 22.52
N LYS A 4 -0.46 1.33 23.46
CA LYS A 4 -1.23 2.43 24.06
C LYS A 4 -1.59 3.51 23.03
N LEU A 5 -0.69 3.78 22.07
CA LEU A 5 -0.96 4.69 20.96
C LEU A 5 -2.08 4.16 20.05
N VAL A 6 -2.08 2.85 19.77
CA VAL A 6 -3.12 2.19 18.97
C VAL A 6 -4.49 2.25 19.64
N GLU A 7 -4.55 2.06 20.96
CA GLU A 7 -5.80 2.19 21.73
C GLU A 7 -6.38 3.61 21.62
N ILE A 8 -5.56 4.64 21.84
CA ILE A 8 -5.98 6.04 21.71
C ILE A 8 -6.51 6.33 20.29
N HIS A 9 -5.79 5.86 19.25
CA HIS A 9 -6.23 6.07 17.87
C HIS A 9 -7.50 5.27 17.54
N ARG A 10 -7.73 4.11 18.14
CA ARG A 10 -8.98 3.32 17.98
C ARG A 10 -10.17 4.05 18.56
N GLU A 11 -10.05 4.59 19.77
CA GLU A 11 -11.10 5.39 20.40
C GLU A 11 -11.41 6.64 19.56
N LEU A 12 -10.37 7.35 19.11
CA LEU A 12 -10.53 8.51 18.24
C LEU A 12 -11.20 8.15 16.91
N PHE A 13 -10.83 7.02 16.31
CA PHE A 13 -11.45 6.51 15.09
C PHE A 13 -12.96 6.26 15.28
N GLN A 14 -13.34 5.60 16.37
CA GLN A 14 -14.75 5.35 16.69
C GLN A 14 -15.54 6.65 16.90
N ASN A 15 -14.96 7.62 17.61
CA ASN A 15 -15.59 8.92 17.84
C ASN A 15 -15.77 9.71 16.54
N LEU A 16 -14.74 9.76 15.69
CA LEU A 16 -14.80 10.45 14.40
C LEU A 16 -15.77 9.78 13.42
N ASN A 17 -15.87 8.46 13.45
CA ASN A 17 -16.86 7.72 12.65
C ASN A 17 -18.31 8.04 13.08
N ARG A 18 -18.52 8.38 14.36
CA ARG A 18 -19.83 8.85 14.88
C ARG A 18 -20.11 10.31 14.56
N GLU A 19 -19.12 11.20 14.67
CA GLU A 19 -19.27 12.65 14.42
C GLU A 19 -19.58 12.99 12.95
N ARG A 20 -19.19 12.14 11.98
CA ARG A 20 -19.51 12.18 10.52
C ARG A 20 -19.16 13.46 9.74
N THR A 21 -18.77 14.55 10.41
CA THR A 21 -18.45 15.86 9.83
C THR A 21 -16.98 16.01 9.45
N LYS A 22 -16.06 15.41 10.21
CA LYS A 22 -14.59 15.54 10.02
C LYS A 22 -13.98 14.40 9.19
N ARG A 23 -14.39 14.28 7.93
CA ARG A 23 -14.03 13.18 7.02
C ARG A 23 -12.52 13.04 6.78
N ALA A 24 -11.83 14.15 6.52
CA ALA A 24 -10.39 14.14 6.32
C ALA A 24 -9.65 13.64 7.57
N GLY A 25 -10.09 14.06 8.76
CA GLY A 25 -9.55 13.58 10.04
C GLY A 25 -9.82 12.09 10.25
N HIS A 26 -11.02 11.61 9.93
CA HIS A 26 -11.38 10.19 10.03
C HIS A 26 -10.45 9.30 9.17
N VAL A 27 -10.22 9.68 7.90
CA VAL A 27 -9.31 8.94 7.01
C VAL A 27 -7.86 9.04 7.49
N TRP A 28 -7.43 10.21 7.97
CA TRP A 28 -6.09 10.39 8.49
C TRP A 28 -5.80 9.48 9.70
N VAL A 29 -6.71 9.45 10.68
CA VAL A 29 -6.59 8.56 11.85
C VAL A 29 -6.58 7.09 11.42
N CYS A 30 -7.39 6.72 10.42
CA CYS A 30 -7.33 5.39 9.83
C CYS A 30 -5.94 5.08 9.24
N CYS A 31 -5.33 6.01 8.49
CA CYS A 31 -3.98 5.82 7.95
C CYS A 31 -2.92 5.62 9.05
N GLU A 32 -3.00 6.35 10.15
CA GLU A 32 -2.11 6.18 11.30
C GLU A 32 -2.29 4.80 11.97
N LEU A 33 -3.54 4.35 12.13
CA LEU A 33 -3.84 3.01 12.64
C LEU A 33 -3.31 1.91 11.73
N LEU A 34 -3.51 2.04 10.41
CA LEU A 34 -3.00 1.10 9.42
C LEU A 34 -1.47 1.03 9.49
N ARG A 35 -0.79 2.18 9.58
CA ARG A 35 0.67 2.24 9.75
C ARG A 35 1.11 1.50 11.01
N ALA A 36 0.41 1.67 12.13
CA ALA A 36 0.71 0.97 13.37
C ALA A 36 0.47 -0.54 13.26
N TYR A 37 -0.62 -1.00 12.64
CA TYR A 37 -0.90 -2.42 12.45
C TYR A 37 0.10 -3.11 11.53
N PHE A 38 0.51 -2.46 10.45
CA PHE A 38 1.57 -3.01 9.60
C PHE A 38 2.89 -3.18 10.36
N ARG A 39 3.25 -2.23 11.24
CA ARG A 39 4.43 -2.36 12.11
C ARG A 39 4.31 -3.47 13.15
N LEU A 40 3.09 -3.77 13.59
CA LEU A 40 2.79 -4.83 14.56
C LEU A 40 2.58 -6.22 13.90
N GLY A 41 2.60 -6.31 12.57
CA GLY A 41 2.27 -7.54 11.84
C GLY A 41 0.78 -7.92 11.90
N GLN A 42 -0.10 -7.04 12.36
CA GLN A 42 -1.53 -7.31 12.55
C GLN A 42 -2.37 -6.98 11.32
N VAL A 43 -1.98 -7.51 10.15
CA VAL A 43 -2.58 -7.14 8.85
C VAL A 43 -4.06 -7.54 8.74
N SER A 44 -4.49 -8.57 9.47
CA SER A 44 -5.90 -9.01 9.51
C SER A 44 -6.85 -7.92 10.03
N GLN A 45 -6.38 -7.06 10.94
CA GLN A 45 -7.17 -5.98 11.54
C GLN A 45 -7.37 -4.79 10.58
N CYS A 46 -6.59 -4.71 9.50
CA CYS A 46 -6.69 -3.62 8.52
C CYS A 46 -7.98 -3.69 7.71
N SER A 47 -8.51 -4.89 7.43
CA SER A 47 -9.71 -5.08 6.60
C SER A 47 -10.93 -4.36 7.19
N PHE A 48 -11.12 -4.48 8.51
CA PHE A 48 -12.22 -3.82 9.21
C PHE A 48 -12.14 -2.29 9.09
N LEU A 49 -10.95 -1.71 9.30
CA LEU A 49 -10.76 -0.26 9.20
C LEU A 49 -11.02 0.26 7.78
N LEU A 50 -10.47 -0.42 6.77
CA LEU A 50 -10.65 -0.04 5.36
C LEU A 50 -12.12 -0.09 4.96
N THR A 51 -12.82 -1.15 5.37
CA THR A 51 -14.25 -1.32 5.11
C THR A 51 -15.08 -0.24 5.81
N ALA A 52 -14.80 0.05 7.08
CA ALA A 52 -15.50 1.07 7.85
C ALA A 52 -15.35 2.47 7.22
N VAL A 53 -14.14 2.83 6.78
CA VAL A 53 -13.90 4.10 6.07
C VAL A 53 -14.61 4.13 4.73
N SER A 54 -14.51 3.06 3.94
CA SER A 54 -15.17 2.96 2.63
C SER A 54 -16.69 3.11 2.76
N GLN A 55 -17.32 2.42 3.70
CA GLN A 55 -18.77 2.52 3.97
C GLN A 55 -19.16 3.92 4.45
N SER A 56 -18.40 4.49 5.37
CA SER A 56 -18.63 5.84 5.90
C SER A 56 -18.61 6.90 4.79
N LEU A 57 -17.67 6.79 3.84
CA LEU A 57 -17.57 7.73 2.72
C LEU A 57 -18.64 7.50 1.64
N ASN A 58 -18.87 6.25 1.24
CA ASN A 58 -19.84 5.89 0.19
C ASN A 58 -21.28 6.21 0.58
N THR A 59 -21.64 6.08 1.86
CA THR A 59 -22.99 6.45 2.36
C THR A 59 -23.34 7.91 2.07
N HIS A 60 -22.33 8.76 1.87
CA HIS A 60 -22.50 10.18 1.59
C HIS A 60 -22.19 10.55 0.14
N GLY A 61 -21.97 9.57 -0.75
CA GLY A 61 -21.60 9.80 -2.16
C GLY A 61 -20.20 10.36 -2.34
N PHE A 62 -19.35 10.29 -1.31
CA PHE A 62 -17.96 10.75 -1.36
C PHE A 62 -17.01 9.58 -1.61
N SER A 63 -16.05 9.79 -2.49
CA SER A 63 -14.94 8.88 -2.71
C SER A 63 -13.73 9.30 -1.87
N PRO A 64 -12.87 8.36 -1.42
CA PRO A 64 -11.58 8.71 -0.84
C PRO A 64 -10.71 9.56 -1.78
N ALA A 65 -11.01 9.59 -3.08
CA ALA A 65 -10.33 10.41 -4.09
C ALA A 65 -10.63 11.92 -4.00
N ASP A 66 -11.74 12.30 -3.35
CA ASP A 66 -12.23 13.69 -3.21
C ASP A 66 -11.57 14.42 -2.04
N LEU A 67 -10.86 13.69 -1.18
CA LEU A 67 -10.09 14.24 -0.07
C LEU A 67 -8.81 14.93 -0.56
N PRO A 68 -8.14 15.72 0.30
CA PRO A 68 -6.82 16.26 -0.02
C PRO A 68 -5.87 15.17 -0.50
N LYS A 69 -5.17 15.41 -1.62
CA LYS A 69 -4.39 14.36 -2.31
C LYS A 69 -3.37 13.65 -1.42
N ALA A 70 -2.76 14.35 -0.47
CA ALA A 70 -1.84 13.74 0.48
C ALA A 70 -2.50 12.64 1.32
N ILE A 71 -3.73 12.88 1.79
CA ILE A 71 -4.51 11.92 2.59
C ILE A 71 -4.98 10.78 1.69
N SER A 72 -5.54 11.10 0.51
CA SER A 72 -6.03 10.09 -0.43
C SER A 72 -4.92 9.14 -0.87
N VAL A 73 -3.77 9.65 -1.32
CA VAL A 73 -2.63 8.82 -1.76
C VAL A 73 -2.17 7.91 -0.64
N THR A 74 -2.06 8.42 0.59
CA THR A 74 -1.66 7.63 1.76
C THR A 74 -2.66 6.51 2.04
N PHE A 75 -3.96 6.81 1.97
CA PHE A 75 -5.02 5.83 2.17
C PHE A 75 -5.01 4.74 1.09
N PHE A 76 -4.97 5.11 -0.19
CA PHE A 76 -4.90 4.17 -1.31
C PHE A 76 -3.63 3.31 -1.27
N PHE A 77 -2.49 3.87 -0.83
CA PHE A 77 -1.27 3.10 -0.62
C PHE A 77 -1.44 2.00 0.43
N TYR A 78 -1.97 2.32 1.61
CA TYR A 78 -2.18 1.31 2.66
C TYR A 78 -3.28 0.31 2.29
N TRP A 79 -4.31 0.74 1.55
CA TRP A 79 -5.35 -0.15 1.05
C TRP A 79 -4.77 -1.14 0.03
N GLY A 80 -4.02 -0.65 -0.96
CA GLY A 80 -3.33 -1.49 -1.93
C GLY A 80 -2.33 -2.45 -1.26
N LYS A 81 -1.55 -1.95 -0.29
CA LYS A 81 -0.64 -2.77 0.52
C LYS A 81 -1.40 -3.90 1.22
N HIS A 82 -2.55 -3.63 1.85
CA HIS A 82 -3.38 -4.66 2.47
C HIS A 82 -3.80 -5.75 1.46
N HIS A 83 -4.23 -5.36 0.26
CA HIS A 83 -4.61 -6.30 -0.80
C HIS A 83 -3.45 -7.19 -1.30
N VAL A 84 -2.21 -6.67 -1.31
CA VAL A 84 -1.03 -7.49 -1.60
C VAL A 84 -0.90 -8.64 -0.57
N PHE A 85 -1.07 -8.34 0.72
CA PHE A 85 -1.01 -9.33 1.79
C PHE A 85 -2.18 -10.31 1.80
N THR A 86 -3.38 -9.87 1.41
CA THR A 86 -4.56 -10.76 1.29
C THR A 86 -4.64 -11.47 -0.06
N HIS A 87 -3.60 -11.35 -0.89
CA HIS A 87 -3.48 -11.97 -2.22
C HIS A 87 -4.55 -11.54 -3.24
N ASN A 88 -5.23 -10.42 -3.02
CA ASN A 88 -6.12 -9.84 -4.01
C ASN A 88 -5.33 -8.90 -4.94
N LEU A 89 -4.72 -9.48 -5.97
CA LEU A 89 -3.75 -8.78 -6.83
C LEU A 89 -4.39 -7.73 -7.75
N ARG A 90 -5.63 -7.93 -8.20
CA ARG A 90 -6.31 -6.99 -9.09
C ARG A 90 -6.63 -5.69 -8.36
N ASP A 91 -7.25 -5.80 -7.19
CA ASP A 91 -7.55 -4.64 -6.34
C ASP A 91 -6.28 -3.95 -5.84
N ALA A 92 -5.23 -4.73 -5.53
CA ALA A 92 -3.92 -4.17 -5.19
C ALA A 92 -3.36 -3.32 -6.34
N ASP A 93 -3.38 -3.83 -7.58
CA ASP A 93 -2.87 -3.13 -8.75
C ASP A 93 -3.61 -1.81 -9.00
N GLU A 94 -4.93 -1.83 -8.99
CA GLU A 94 -5.76 -0.64 -9.21
C GLU A 94 -5.46 0.45 -8.16
N ARG A 95 -5.44 0.08 -6.88
CA ARG A 95 -5.25 1.04 -5.78
C ARG A 95 -3.83 1.58 -5.72
N LEU A 96 -2.82 0.74 -5.92
CA LEU A 96 -1.42 1.16 -5.94
C LEU A 96 -1.10 1.98 -7.19
N THR A 97 -1.65 1.62 -8.35
CA THR A 97 -1.52 2.42 -9.59
C THR A 97 -2.15 3.80 -9.41
N TRP A 98 -3.34 3.87 -8.81
CA TRP A 98 -3.96 5.16 -8.50
C TRP A 98 -3.08 6.00 -7.57
N ALA A 99 -2.55 5.40 -6.49
CA ALA A 99 -1.67 6.09 -5.55
C ALA A 99 -0.40 6.62 -6.25
N PHE A 100 0.23 5.81 -7.12
CA PHE A 100 1.42 6.20 -7.88
C PHE A 100 1.15 7.37 -8.82
N ASN A 101 0.05 7.32 -9.58
CA ASN A 101 -0.32 8.36 -10.54
C ASN A 101 -0.67 9.69 -9.85
N ASN A 102 -1.25 9.63 -8.65
CA ASN A 102 -1.60 10.82 -7.87
C ASN A 102 -0.47 11.31 -6.95
N THR A 103 0.68 10.62 -6.91
CA THR A 103 1.84 11.06 -6.14
C THR A 103 2.72 12.01 -6.98
N PRO A 104 3.01 13.24 -6.50
CA PRO A 104 3.84 14.20 -7.23
C PRO A 104 5.20 13.62 -7.62
N ALA A 105 5.69 13.94 -8.83
CA ALA A 105 7.00 13.47 -9.32
C ALA A 105 8.18 13.87 -8.40
N LYS A 106 8.07 15.01 -7.71
CA LYS A 106 9.04 15.47 -6.70
C LYS A 106 9.16 14.54 -5.49
N ALA A 107 8.12 13.79 -5.15
CA ALA A 107 8.10 12.89 -4.00
C ALA A 107 8.67 11.50 -4.37
N LYS A 108 9.93 11.46 -4.84
CA LYS A 108 10.60 10.24 -5.32
C LYS A 108 10.57 9.10 -4.29
N SER A 109 10.81 9.41 -3.01
CA SER A 109 10.76 8.42 -1.93
C SER A 109 9.38 7.74 -1.79
N ASN A 110 8.30 8.53 -1.84
CA ASN A 110 6.93 7.99 -1.75
C ASN A 110 6.60 7.13 -2.99
N ARG A 111 6.99 7.60 -4.17
CA ARG A 111 6.80 6.84 -5.41
C ARG A 111 7.57 5.52 -5.39
N ARG A 112 8.81 5.53 -4.88
CA ARG A 112 9.61 4.32 -4.66
C ARG A 112 8.92 3.35 -3.70
N MET A 113 8.39 3.84 -2.57
CA MET A 113 7.65 3.00 -1.62
C MET A 113 6.42 2.34 -2.26
N ILE A 114 5.67 3.07 -3.11
CA ILE A 114 4.54 2.50 -3.84
C ILE A 114 5.02 1.43 -4.83
N LEU A 115 6.09 1.71 -5.59
CA LEU A 115 6.64 0.78 -6.57
C LEU A 115 7.17 -0.52 -5.94
N MET A 116 7.70 -0.47 -4.72
CA MET A 116 8.12 -1.68 -4.00
C MET A 116 7.00 -2.71 -3.84
N TYR A 117 5.74 -2.27 -3.76
CA TYR A 117 4.59 -3.18 -3.71
C TYR A 117 3.91 -3.37 -5.07
N LEU A 118 3.91 -2.33 -5.93
CA LEU A 118 3.26 -2.38 -7.23
C LEU A 118 4.01 -3.28 -8.23
N VAL A 119 5.34 -3.23 -8.24
CA VAL A 119 6.18 -4.05 -9.13
C VAL A 119 5.94 -5.54 -8.92
N PRO A 120 6.09 -6.12 -7.71
CA PRO A 120 5.84 -7.54 -7.52
C PRO A 120 4.37 -7.91 -7.76
N CYS A 121 3.44 -7.01 -7.46
CA CYS A 121 2.02 -7.21 -7.79
C CYS A 121 1.79 -7.35 -9.30
N LYS A 122 2.32 -6.42 -10.10
CA LYS A 122 2.23 -6.46 -11.57
C LYS A 122 2.96 -7.67 -12.17
N MET A 123 4.12 -8.04 -11.62
CA MET A 123 4.85 -9.23 -12.06
C MET A 123 4.03 -10.50 -11.87
N ARG A 124 3.33 -10.65 -10.75
CA ARG A 124 2.41 -11.78 -10.53
C ARG A 124 1.19 -11.76 -11.45
N LEU A 125 0.80 -10.60 -11.97
CA LEU A 125 -0.23 -10.43 -13.00
C LEU A 125 0.32 -10.62 -14.43
N GLY A 126 1.61 -10.94 -14.59
CA GLY A 126 2.25 -11.16 -15.88
C GLY A 126 2.80 -9.89 -16.56
N VAL A 127 2.82 -8.75 -15.86
CA VAL A 127 3.34 -7.49 -16.37
C VAL A 127 4.72 -7.21 -15.78
N LEU A 128 5.75 -7.18 -16.62
CA LEU A 128 7.12 -6.91 -16.18
C LEU A 128 7.44 -5.40 -16.23
N PRO A 129 8.19 -4.87 -15.25
CA PRO A 129 8.64 -3.49 -15.26
C PRO A 129 9.71 -3.26 -16.35
N THR A 130 9.83 -2.02 -16.81
CA THR A 130 10.91 -1.61 -17.71
C THR A 130 12.21 -1.37 -16.94
N GLN A 131 13.34 -1.56 -17.62
CA GLN A 131 14.65 -1.32 -17.00
C GLN A 131 14.85 0.15 -16.58
N THR A 132 14.26 1.08 -17.34
CA THR A 132 14.26 2.52 -17.03
C THR A 132 13.55 2.80 -15.72
N LEU A 133 12.35 2.23 -15.50
CA LEU A 133 11.61 2.39 -14.27
C LEU A 133 12.40 1.88 -13.06
N LEU A 134 13.06 0.74 -13.19
CA LEU A 134 13.87 0.18 -12.09
C LEU A 134 15.06 1.07 -11.74
N LYS A 135 15.71 1.67 -12.75
CA LYS A 135 16.84 2.59 -12.56
C LYS A 135 16.39 3.92 -11.95
N ASP A 136 15.30 4.49 -12.43
CA ASP A 136 14.82 5.81 -12.01
C ASP A 136 14.41 5.88 -10.53
N TYR A 137 13.96 4.74 -9.97
CA TYR A 137 13.50 4.62 -8.59
C TYR A 137 14.41 3.76 -7.71
N ASP A 138 15.61 3.41 -8.17
CA ASP A 138 16.58 2.62 -7.40
C ASP A 138 15.99 1.31 -6.85
N LEU A 139 15.48 0.51 -7.78
CA LEU A 139 14.81 -0.77 -7.54
C LEU A 139 15.66 -1.94 -8.04
N ALA A 140 16.96 -1.91 -7.73
CA ALA A 140 17.94 -2.90 -8.17
C ALA A 140 17.54 -4.34 -7.80
N ILE A 141 16.87 -4.52 -6.66
CA ILE A 141 16.38 -5.84 -6.18
C ILE A 141 15.48 -6.58 -7.18
N PHE A 142 14.79 -5.87 -8.08
CA PHE A 142 13.92 -6.50 -9.06
C PHE A 142 14.61 -6.80 -10.39
N VAL A 143 15.82 -6.28 -10.64
CA VAL A 143 16.50 -6.40 -11.94
C VAL A 143 16.77 -7.87 -12.28
N ASP A 144 17.39 -8.59 -11.35
CA ASP A 144 17.73 -10.00 -11.55
C ASP A 144 16.48 -10.90 -11.56
N ILE A 145 15.47 -10.55 -10.76
CA ILE A 145 14.19 -11.28 -10.72
C ILE A 145 13.46 -11.16 -12.06
N VAL A 146 13.42 -9.95 -12.63
CA VAL A 146 12.79 -9.70 -13.93
C VAL A 146 13.55 -10.40 -15.05
N ARG A 147 14.88 -10.42 -14.98
CA ARG A 147 15.72 -11.20 -15.91
C ARG A 147 15.41 -12.69 -15.82
N ALA A 148 15.38 -13.25 -14.61
CA ALA A 148 15.07 -14.67 -14.38
C ALA A 148 13.70 -15.06 -14.96
N ILE A 149 12.68 -14.21 -14.79
CA ILE A 149 11.34 -14.46 -15.35
C ILE A 149 11.37 -14.41 -16.88
N ARG A 150 12.07 -13.44 -17.47
CA ARG A 150 12.15 -13.30 -18.94
C ARG A 150 12.86 -14.49 -19.59
N GLU A 151 13.88 -15.04 -18.93
CA GLU A 151 14.66 -16.17 -19.41
C GLU A 151 14.04 -17.54 -19.06
N GLY A 152 12.97 -17.56 -18.25
CA GLY A 152 12.39 -18.81 -17.72
C GLY A 152 13.32 -19.55 -16.75
N ASN A 153 14.29 -18.85 -16.15
CA ASN A 153 15.29 -19.43 -15.27
C ASN A 153 14.77 -19.52 -13.83
N ALA A 154 14.06 -20.62 -13.53
CA ALA A 154 13.47 -20.86 -12.22
C ALA A 154 14.50 -20.91 -11.08
N ARG A 155 15.72 -21.40 -11.35
CA ARG A 155 16.79 -21.47 -10.34
C ARG A 155 17.26 -20.08 -9.93
N LEU A 156 17.56 -19.22 -10.91
CA LEU A 156 17.97 -17.84 -10.66
C LEU A 156 16.85 -17.06 -9.95
N PHE A 157 15.59 -17.32 -10.30
CA PHE A 157 14.46 -16.71 -9.63
C PHE A 157 14.42 -17.05 -8.14
N THR A 158 14.49 -18.34 -7.79
CA THR A 158 14.47 -18.77 -6.39
C THR A 158 15.64 -18.21 -5.60
N GLU A 159 16.85 -18.27 -6.15
CA GLU A 159 18.07 -17.73 -5.52
C GLU A 159 17.93 -16.23 -5.21
N LYS A 160 17.43 -15.44 -6.17
CA LYS A 160 17.27 -14.00 -6.00
C LYS A 160 16.12 -13.62 -5.07
N MET A 161 15.06 -14.42 -5.04
CA MET A 161 13.98 -14.26 -4.09
C MET A 161 14.43 -14.55 -2.66
N GLU A 162 15.29 -15.55 -2.45
CA GLU A 162 15.89 -15.87 -1.15
C GLU A 162 16.90 -14.79 -0.71
N GLU A 163 17.76 -14.34 -1.62
CA GLU A 163 18.75 -13.27 -1.36
C GLU A 163 18.07 -11.98 -0.86
N HIS A 164 16.94 -11.60 -1.48
CA HIS A 164 16.22 -10.37 -1.14
C HIS A 164 15.04 -10.57 -0.18
N ALA A 165 14.84 -11.78 0.37
CA ALA A 165 13.70 -12.09 1.23
C ALA A 165 13.58 -11.14 2.43
N ALA A 166 14.70 -10.80 3.07
CA ALA A 166 14.74 -9.90 4.22
C ALA A 166 14.30 -8.47 3.89
N ASP A 167 14.47 -8.03 2.64
CA ASP A 167 14.06 -6.69 2.19
C ASP A 167 12.60 -6.64 1.74
N PHE A 168 12.02 -7.79 1.36
CA PHE A 168 10.58 -7.90 1.08
C PHE A 168 9.71 -8.00 2.34
N ILE A 169 10.27 -8.45 3.46
CA ILE A 169 9.54 -8.70 4.73
C ILE A 169 9.51 -7.47 5.66
N LYS A 170 10.29 -6.40 5.36
CA LYS A 170 10.28 -5.12 6.11
C LYS A 170 9.08 -4.22 5.77
#